data_AF-A0A848D579-F1
#
_entry.id   AF-A0A848D579-F1
#
_cell.length_a   1.000
_cell.length_b   1.000
_cell.length_c   1.000
_cell.angle_alpha   90.00
_cell.angle_beta   90.00
_cell.angle_gamma   90.00
#
_symmetry.space_group_name_H-M   'P 1'
#
loop_
_entity.id
_entity.type
_entity.pdbx_description
1 polymer ?
#
loop_
_entity_poly.entity_id
_entity_poly.type
_entity_poly.pdbx_seq_one_letter_code
_entity_poly.pdbx_strand_id
1 'polypeptide(L)' 'MPQWLKRQLLKAFQTKNRRQILLLNDCWFLYNEKQGGQS' A
#
# COMPACT_ATOMS: atom_id res chain seq x y z
N MET A 1 -5.49 -5.01 -2.39
CA MET A 1 -4.25 -4.36 -2.86
C MET A 1 -3.94 -4.83 -4.28
N PRO A 2 -3.57 -3.93 -5.20
CA PRO A 2 -3.19 -4.30 -6.56
C PRO A 2 -1.85 -5.06 -6.56
N GLN A 3 -1.59 -5.80 -7.64
CA GLN A 3 -0.36 -6.59 -7.80
C GLN A 3 0.90 -5.71 -7.69
N TRP A 4 0.86 -4.49 -8.21
CA TRP A 4 1.98 -3.55 -8.18
C TRP A 4 2.30 -3.06 -6.75
N LEU A 5 1.28 -2.86 -5.92
CA LEU A 5 1.47 -2.40 -4.55
C LEU A 5 2.03 -3.53 -3.65
N LYS A 6 1.58 -4.77 -3.87
CA LYS A 6 2.17 -5.94 -3.19
C LYS A 6 3.67 -6.06 -3.48
N ARG A 7 4.11 -5.84 -4.73
CA ARG A 7 5.53 -5.86 -5.09
C ARG A 7 6.34 -4.75 -4.39
N GLN A 8 5.76 -3.55 -4.27
CA GLN A 8 6.37 -2.43 -3.55
C GLN A 8 6.52 -2.74 -2.05
N LEU A 9 5.47 -3.28 -1.41
CA LEU A 9 5.52 -3.71 -0.01
C LEU A 9 6.55 -4.81 0.25
N LEU A 10 6.63 -5.81 -0.64
CA LEU A 10 7.62 -6.89 -0.53
C LEU A 10 9.06 -6.36 -0.58
N LYS A 11 9.32 -5.38 -1.46
CA LYS A 11 10.63 -4.74 -1.62
C LYS A 11 10.96 -3.84 -0.42
N ALA A 12 9.98 -3.09 0.08
CA ALA A 12 10.11 -2.30 1.29
C ALA A 12 10.35 -3.17 2.53
N PHE A 13 9.72 -4.35 2.59
CA PHE A 13 9.93 -5.34 3.65
C PHE A 13 11.35 -5.93 3.62
N GLN A 14 11.85 -6.33 2.43
CA GLN A 14 13.23 -6.81 2.26
C GLN A 14 14.26 -5.76 2.65
N THR A 15 14.00 -4.49 2.33
CA THR A 15 14.88 -3.36 2.68
C THR A 15 14.66 -2.84 4.12
N LYS A 16 13.83 -3.52 4.92
CA LYS A 16 13.43 -3.14 6.30
C LYS A 16 12.98 -1.68 6.43
N ASN A 17 12.40 -1.12 5.37
CA ASN A 17 12.09 0.28 5.27
C ASN A 17 10.70 0.57 5.83
N ARG A 18 10.57 0.56 7.17
CA ARG A 18 9.30 0.71 7.90
C ARG A 18 8.50 1.95 7.48
N ARG A 19 9.17 3.07 7.23
CA ARG A 19 8.51 4.31 6.75
C ARG A 19 7.80 4.08 5.43
N GLN A 20 8.44 3.39 4.50
CA GLN A 20 7.89 3.10 3.17
C GLN A 20 6.72 2.12 3.26
N ILE A 21 6.78 1.15 4.17
CA ILE A 21 5.67 0.23 4.44
C ILE A 21 4.46 0.99 4.97
N LEU A 22 4.64 1.88 5.95
CA LEU A 22 3.55 2.71 6.49
C LEU A 22 2.91 3.59 5.42
N LEU A 23 3.73 4.30 4.64
CA LEU A 23 3.26 5.16 3.54
C LEU A 23 2.47 4.39 2.49
N LEU A 24 2.96 3.21 2.08
CA LEU A 24 2.27 2.34 1.11
C LEU A 24 0.94 1.80 1.67
N ASN A 25 0.86 1.59 2.99
CA ASN A 25 -0.36 1.14 3.66
C ASN A 25 -1.40 2.27 3.75
N ASP A 26 -0.97 3.49 4.09
CA ASP A 26 -1.79 4.69 4.06
C ASP A 26 -2.32 4.97 2.64
N CYS A 27 -1.46 4.89 1.63
CA CYS A 27 -1.87 5.04 0.22
C CYS A 27 -2.90 3.98 -0.19
N TRP A 28 -2.74 2.72 0.27
CA TRP A 28 -3.73 1.68 0.02
C TRP A 28 -5.06 2.00 0.67
N PHE A 29 -5.05 2.48 1.92
CA PHE A 29 -6.26 2.81 2.65
C PHE A 29 -7.06 3.90 1.93
N LEU A 30 -6.39 4.99 1.53
CA LEU A 30 -7.00 6.08 0.75
C LEU A 30 -7.52 5.61 -0.62
N TYR A 31 -6.76 4.74 -1.29
CA TYR A 31 -7.18 4.16 -2.56
C TYR A 31 -8.39 3.23 -2.40
N ASN A 32 -8.41 2.41 -1.35
CA ASN A 32 -9.51 1.50 -1.05
C ASN A 32 -10.77 2.26 -0.62
N GLU A 33 -10.61 3.35 0.12
CA GLU A 33 -11.72 4.25 0.49
C GLU A 33 -12.32 4.92 -0.76
N LYS A 34 -11.46 5.40 -1.68
CA LYS A 34 -11.90 5.96 -2.97
C LYS A 34 -12.54 4.95 -3.92
N GLN A 35 -12.18 3.66 -3.82
CA GLN A 35 -12.77 2.60 -4.66
C GLN A 35 -13.96 1.88 -4.02
N GLY A 36 -14.08 1.91 -2.69
CA GLY A 36 -15.20 1.36 -1.93
C GLY A 36 -16.29 2.38 -1.58
N GLY A 37 -16.04 3.67 -1.77
CA GLY A 37 -16.96 4.78 -1.50
C GLY A 37 -17.84 5.22 -2.68
N GLN A 38 -18.11 4.33 -3.64
CA GLN A 38 -19.21 4.48 -4.60
C GLN A 38 -20.08 3.22 -4.56
N SER A 39 -20.89 3.08 -3.52
CA SER A 39 -22.15 2.34 -3.51
C SER A 39 -23.08 3.00 -2.51
#